data_AF-D2HJG4-F1
#
_entry.id   AF-D2HJG4-F1
#
_cell.length_a   1.000
_cell.length_b   1.000
_cell.length_c   1.000
_cell.angle_alpha   90.00
_cell.angle_beta   90.00
_cell.angle_gamma   90.00
#
_symmetry.space_group_name_H-M   'P 1'
#
loop_
_entity.id
_entity.type
_entity.pdbx_description
1 polymer ?
#
loop_
_entity_poly.entity_id
_entity_poly.type
_entity_poly.pdbx_seq_one_letter_code
_entity_poly.pdbx_strand_id
1 'polypeptide(L)'
;METDYLKRCFGNCLSQALAEVAKVRPSDPIEYLAHWLYHYRKTAKAKEEESQQKIQLKEEYDNSLKETEMTEMLKQEERQSQQRYEKYHKPLVSVASSTKKTAFIQENTKSLEKDALKQESLPGTSNMIPGMPQ
;
A
#
# COMPACT_ATOMS: atom_id res chain seq x y z
N MET A 1 20.10 40.63 16.17
CA MET A 1 19.60 39.64 15.18
C MET A 1 20.63 38.55 14.88
N GLU A 2 21.89 38.79 15.22
CA GLU A 2 23.07 38.00 14.85
C GLU A 2 23.27 36.81 15.81
N THR A 3 22.89 36.98 17.07
CA THR A 3 22.98 35.94 18.11
C THR A 3 22.04 34.78 17.85
N ASP A 4 20.79 35.05 17.46
CA ASP A 4 19.82 34.00 17.14
C ASP A 4 20.21 33.25 15.87
N TYR A 5 20.78 33.96 14.89
CA TYR A 5 21.35 33.33 13.70
C TYR A 5 22.49 32.38 14.05
N LEU A 6 23.46 32.84 14.85
CA LEU A 6 24.58 32.02 15.30
C LEU A 6 24.11 30.79 16.10
N LYS A 7 23.14 30.96 17.00
CA LYS A 7 22.55 29.85 17.76
C LYS A 7 21.89 28.81 16.85
N ARG A 8 21.13 29.24 15.84
CA ARG A 8 20.47 28.33 14.89
C ARG A 8 21.46 27.58 14.00
N CYS A 9 22.46 28.27 13.47
CA CYS A 9 23.41 27.68 12.53
C CYS A 9 24.48 26.84 13.22
N PHE A 10 24.98 27.29 14.37
CA PHE A 10 26.17 26.71 15.00
C PHE A 10 25.93 26.20 16.43
N GLY A 11 24.77 26.45 17.04
CA GLY A 11 24.52 26.08 18.43
C GLY A 11 24.66 24.57 18.68
N ASN A 12 24.01 23.75 17.86
CA ASN A 12 24.06 22.30 18.01
C ASN A 12 25.45 21.72 17.70
N CYS A 13 26.09 22.16 16.61
CA CYS A 13 27.40 21.63 16.26
C CYS A 13 28.49 22.07 17.25
N LEU A 14 28.50 23.33 17.69
CA LEU A 14 29.49 23.83 18.65
C LEU A 14 29.29 23.20 20.03
N SER A 15 28.06 23.03 20.50
CA SER A 15 27.81 22.38 21.79
C SER A 15 28.29 20.94 21.82
N GLN A 16 28.04 20.17 20.75
CA GLN A 16 28.55 18.80 20.62
C GLN A 16 30.08 18.77 20.52
N ALA A 17 30.67 19.65 19.71
CA ALA A 17 32.11 19.72 19.52
C ALA A 17 32.83 20.08 20.84
N LEU A 18 32.30 21.06 21.58
CA LEU A 18 32.82 21.47 22.89
C LEU A 18 32.65 20.36 23.94
N ALA A 19 31.55 19.60 23.89
CA ALA A 19 31.37 18.43 24.76
C ALA A 19 32.44 17.36 24.48
N GLU A 20 32.78 17.12 23.20
CA GLU A 20 33.86 16.19 22.84
C GLU A 20 35.24 16.70 23.26
N VAL A 21 35.53 17.98 23.06
CA VAL A 21 36.78 18.60 23.56
C VAL A 21 36.88 18.47 25.08
N ALA A 22 35.78 18.70 25.81
CA ALA A 22 35.76 18.58 27.28
C ALA A 22 36.00 17.15 27.77
N LYS A 23 35.57 16.14 27.01
CA LYS A 23 35.82 14.72 27.29
C LYS A 23 37.26 14.32 26.98
N VAL A 24 37.75 14.66 25.80
CA VAL A 24 39.06 14.20 25.29
C VAL A 24 40.22 14.99 25.90
N ARG A 25 40.00 16.26 26.25
CA ARG A 25 41.01 17.21 26.77
C ARG A 25 42.32 17.17 25.94
N PRO A 26 42.23 17.46 24.63
CA PRO A 26 43.39 17.47 23.76
C PRO A 26 44.41 18.54 24.19
N SER A 27 45.68 18.32 23.85
CA SER A 27 46.75 19.29 24.13
C SER A 27 46.54 20.62 23.37
N ASP A 28 45.97 20.57 22.18
CA ASP A 28 45.48 21.75 21.44
C ASP A 28 43.95 21.63 21.21
N PRO A 29 43.13 22.32 22.01
CA PRO A 29 41.67 22.28 21.88
C PRO A 29 41.15 23.03 20.65
N ILE A 30 41.88 24.02 20.14
CA ILE A 30 41.43 24.81 18.98
C ILE A 30 41.60 23.99 17.71
N GLU A 31 42.76 23.35 17.54
CA GLU A 31 43.03 22.48 16.40
C GLU A 31 42.09 21.27 16.38
N TYR A 32 41.89 20.62 17.54
CA TYR A 32 40.96 19.49 17.65
C TYR A 32 39.53 19.89 17.28
N LEU A 33 39.07 21.06 17.75
CA LEU A 33 37.74 21.57 17.44
C LEU A 33 37.57 21.83 15.94
N ALA A 34 38.58 22.39 15.27
CA ALA A 34 38.55 22.64 13.84
C ALA A 34 38.43 21.34 13.04
N HIS A 35 39.23 20.32 13.39
CA HIS A 35 39.13 19.00 12.78
C HIS A 35 37.75 18.37 13.02
N TRP A 36 37.23 18.44 14.25
CA TRP A 36 35.91 17.89 14.58
C TRP A 36 34.80 18.53 13.74
N LEU A 37 34.79 19.87 13.63
CA LEU A 37 33.79 20.59 12.84
C LEU A 37 33.88 20.28 11.35
N TYR A 38 35.09 20.08 10.81
CA TYR A 38 35.30 19.67 9.42
C TYR A 38 34.67 18.30 9.13
N HIS A 39 34.84 17.34 10.04
CA HIS A 39 34.25 16.00 9.91
C HIS A 39 32.74 16.01 10.17
N TYR A 40 32.27 16.81 11.14
CA TYR A 40 30.87 16.91 11.52
C TYR A 40 29.96 17.19 10.32
N ARG A 41 30.33 18.14 9.45
CA ARG A 41 29.52 18.49 8.27
C ARG A 41 29.25 17.29 7.35
N LYS A 42 30.25 16.41 7.19
CA LYS A 42 30.10 15.20 6.35
C LYS A 42 29.15 14.20 7.01
N THR A 43 29.26 14.03 8.32
CA THR A 43 28.43 13.07 9.07
C THR A 43 27.03 13.57 9.41
N ALA A 44 26.85 14.89 9.56
CA ALA A 44 25.59 15.50 9.97
C ALA A 44 24.51 15.31 8.90
N LYS A 45 24.87 15.43 7.62
CA LYS A 45 23.94 15.19 6.51
C LYS A 45 23.43 13.74 6.52
N ALA A 46 24.32 12.77 6.69
CA ALA A 46 23.95 11.36 6.75
C ALA A 46 23.04 11.04 7.96
N LYS A 47 23.33 11.62 9.14
CA LYS A 47 22.49 11.45 10.33
C LYS A 47 21.10 12.07 10.19
N GLU A 48 21.02 13.24 9.56
CA GLU A 48 19.74 13.89 9.25
C GLU A 48 18.90 12.99 8.33
N GLU A 49 19.49 12.51 7.23
CA GLU A 49 18.84 11.57 6.30
C GLU A 49 18.38 10.28 7.00
N GLU A 50 19.25 9.67 7.83
CA GLU A 50 18.91 8.49 8.64
C GLU A 50 17.74 8.78 9.60
N SER A 51 17.73 9.94 10.25
CA SER A 51 16.65 10.32 11.16
C SER A 51 15.32 10.49 10.44
N GLN A 52 15.33 11.06 9.23
CA GLN A 52 14.15 11.23 8.39
C GLN A 52 13.63 9.89 7.90
N GLN A 53 14.51 9.00 7.44
CA GLN A 53 14.15 7.64 7.05
C GLN A 53 13.52 6.87 8.21
N LYS A 54 14.06 7.01 9.43
CA LYS A 54 13.50 6.36 10.62
C LYS A 54 12.11 6.88 10.97
N ILE A 55 11.86 8.18 10.79
CA ILE A 55 10.54 8.78 10.99
C ILE A 55 9.55 8.21 9.96
N GLN A 56 9.92 8.21 8.67
CA GLN A 56 9.08 7.67 7.59
C GLN A 56 8.75 6.20 7.82
N LEU A 57 9.74 5.37 8.15
CA LEU A 57 9.53 3.95 8.42
C LEU A 57 8.55 3.70 9.57
N LYS A 58 8.64 4.53 10.62
CA LYS A 58 7.70 4.44 11.76
C LYS A 58 6.28 4.82 11.34
N GLU A 59 6.14 5.89 10.57
CA GLU A 59 4.84 6.34 10.06
C GLU A 59 4.20 5.29 9.15
N GLU A 60 4.97 4.67 8.24
CA GLU A 60 4.50 3.57 7.40
C GLU A 60 4.04 2.37 8.23
N TYR A 61 4.81 1.99 9.25
CA TYR A 61 4.41 0.91 10.17
C TYR A 61 3.09 1.23 10.88
N ASP A 62 2.97 2.43 11.43
CA ASP A 62 1.77 2.88 12.14
C ASP A 62 0.55 2.94 11.19
N ASN A 63 0.76 3.34 9.92
CA ASN A 63 -0.29 3.37 8.91
C ASN A 63 -0.70 1.96 8.48
N SER A 64 0.27 1.06 8.28
CA SER A 64 0.00 -0.35 7.98
C SER A 64 -0.82 -1.00 9.08
N LEU A 65 -0.48 -0.74 10.35
CA LEU A 65 -1.23 -1.25 11.49
C LEU A 65 -2.70 -0.77 11.44
N LYS A 66 -2.93 0.53 11.24
CA LYS A 66 -4.29 1.08 11.12
C LYS A 66 -5.06 0.51 9.93
N GLU A 67 -4.40 0.30 8.80
CA GLU A 67 -5.02 -0.30 7.61
C GLU A 67 -5.45 -1.75 7.87
N THR A 68 -4.63 -2.53 8.58
CA THR A 68 -5.00 -3.90 8.98
C THR A 68 -6.19 -3.92 9.93
N GLU A 69 -6.22 -3.03 10.93
CA GLU A 69 -7.36 -2.89 11.85
C GLU A 69 -8.64 -2.50 11.10
N MET A 70 -8.57 -1.52 10.20
CA MET A 70 -9.70 -1.10 9.36
C MET A 70 -10.21 -2.25 8.49
N THR A 71 -9.29 -2.99 7.87
CA THR A 71 -9.63 -4.12 6.99
C THR A 71 -10.35 -5.24 7.76
N GLU A 72 -9.91 -5.55 8.98
CA GLU A 72 -10.58 -6.56 9.81
C GLU A 72 -11.97 -6.10 10.28
N MET A 73 -12.15 -4.82 10.61
CA MET A 73 -13.47 -4.26 10.91
C MET A 73 -14.43 -4.37 9.72
N LEU A 74 -13.97 -4.02 8.51
CA LEU A 74 -14.77 -4.13 7.28
C LEU A 74 -15.17 -5.58 6.98
N LYS A 75 -14.23 -6.53 7.08
CA LYS A 75 -14.53 -7.97 6.91
C LYS A 75 -15.53 -8.48 7.95
N GLN A 76 -15.46 -7.97 9.18
CA GLN A 76 -16.42 -8.33 10.22
C GLN A 76 -17.82 -7.81 9.90
N GLU A 77 -17.94 -6.55 9.47
CA GLU A 77 -19.21 -5.96 9.06
C GLU A 77 -19.81 -6.66 7.83
N GLU A 78 -18.98 -7.01 6.84
CA GLU A 78 -19.40 -7.76 5.67
C GLU A 78 -19.99 -9.12 6.06
N ARG A 79 -19.30 -9.88 6.93
CA ARG A 79 -19.81 -11.16 7.44
C ARG A 79 -21.14 -11.01 8.17
N GLN A 80 -21.29 -9.98 9.00
CA GLN A 80 -22.55 -9.71 9.69
C GLN A 80 -23.68 -9.37 8.70
N SER A 81 -23.37 -8.61 7.66
CA SER A 81 -24.32 -8.22 6.61
C SER A 81 -24.78 -9.44 5.80
N GLN A 82 -23.85 -10.31 5.41
CA GLN A 82 -24.16 -11.58 4.72
C GLN A 82 -25.04 -12.49 5.59
N GLN A 83 -24.74 -12.65 6.88
CA GLN A 83 -25.57 -13.44 7.80
C GLN A 83 -26.98 -12.87 7.96
N ARG A 84 -27.11 -11.54 8.06
CA ARG A 84 -28.42 -10.88 8.10
C ARG A 84 -29.18 -11.13 6.80
N TYR A 85 -28.53 -10.96 5.64
CA TYR A 85 -29.14 -11.20 4.34
C TYR A 85 -29.66 -12.63 4.20
N GLU A 86 -28.84 -13.64 4.52
CA GLU A 86 -29.21 -15.06 4.53
C GLU A 86 -30.44 -15.31 5.42
N LYS A 87 -30.48 -14.71 6.62
CA LYS A 87 -31.60 -14.85 7.57
C LYS A 87 -32.92 -14.31 7.02
N TYR A 88 -32.90 -13.17 6.32
CA TYR A 88 -34.12 -12.53 5.78
C TYR A 88 -34.54 -13.07 4.41
N HIS A 89 -33.62 -13.59 3.58
CA HIS A 89 -33.92 -14.11 2.25
C HIS A 89 -34.23 -15.62 2.18
N LYS A 90 -33.93 -16.39 3.23
CA LYS A 90 -34.26 -17.83 3.30
C LYS A 90 -35.75 -18.21 3.12
N PRO A 91 -36.76 -17.37 3.42
CA PRO A 91 -38.16 -17.76 3.22
C PRO A 91 -38.65 -17.73 1.76
N LEU A 92 -37.94 -17.10 0.81
CA LEU A 92 -38.50 -16.87 -0.53
C LEU A 92 -38.19 -17.97 -1.55
N VAL A 93 -37.15 -18.79 -1.32
CA VAL A 93 -36.68 -19.77 -2.31
C VAL A 93 -37.35 -21.15 -2.16
N SER A 94 -38.00 -21.46 -1.04
CA SER A 94 -38.69 -22.74 -0.83
C SER A 94 -40.06 -22.85 -1.51
N VAL A 95 -40.68 -21.73 -1.92
CA VAL A 95 -42.02 -21.73 -2.54
C VAL A 95 -41.96 -21.77 -4.07
N ALA A 96 -40.84 -21.40 -4.70
CA ALA A 96 -40.72 -21.39 -6.17
C ALA A 96 -40.32 -22.74 -6.78
N SER A 97 -39.82 -23.70 -6.00
CA SER A 97 -39.41 -25.03 -6.49
C SER A 97 -40.51 -26.10 -6.42
N SER A 98 -41.73 -25.76 -5.99
CA SER A 98 -42.85 -26.73 -5.81
C SER A 98 -43.92 -26.71 -6.91
N THR A 99 -43.74 -25.99 -8.03
CA THR A 99 -44.81 -25.90 -9.07
C THR A 99 -44.34 -25.94 -10.53
N LYS A 100 -43.23 -26.61 -10.85
CA LYS A 100 -42.84 -26.85 -12.26
C LYS A 100 -42.30 -28.24 -12.55
N LYS A 101 -42.93 -29.27 -11.96
CA LYS A 101 -42.73 -30.68 -12.37
C LYS A 101 -44.05 -31.32 -12.81
N THR A 102 -44.82 -30.64 -13.67
CA THR A 102 -46.00 -31.23 -14.33
C THR A 102 -46.30 -30.67 -15.73
N ALA A 103 -45.32 -30.06 -16.42
CA ALA A 103 -45.55 -29.51 -17.76
C ALA A 103 -44.32 -29.67 -18.70
N PHE A 104 -43.68 -30.84 -18.71
CA PHE A 104 -42.59 -31.13 -19.66
C PHE A 104 -42.61 -32.57 -20.22
N ILE A 105 -43.77 -33.22 -20.30
CA ILE A 105 -43.92 -34.42 -21.15
C ILE A 105 -45.24 -34.30 -21.92
N GLN A 106 -45.37 -33.33 -22.83
CA GLN A 106 -46.38 -33.45 -23.89
C GLN A 106 -46.27 -32.51 -25.10
N GLU A 107 -45.16 -31.82 -25.37
CA GLU A 107 -45.16 -30.92 -26.54
C GLU A 107 -43.77 -30.65 -27.11
N ASN A 108 -43.04 -31.71 -27.50
CA ASN A 108 -41.99 -31.52 -28.51
C ASN A 108 -41.75 -32.74 -29.40
N THR A 109 -42.83 -33.48 -29.69
CA THR A 109 -42.86 -34.42 -30.81
C THR A 109 -43.86 -33.86 -31.82
N LYS A 110 -43.33 -33.14 -32.82
CA LYS A 110 -44.00 -32.61 -34.05
C LYS A 110 -44.12 -31.09 -34.12
N SER A 111 -43.04 -30.41 -34.51
CA SER A 111 -43.07 -29.46 -35.63
C SER A 111 -41.62 -29.11 -36.03
N LEU A 112 -41.17 -29.67 -37.14
CA LEU A 112 -41.04 -28.94 -38.41
C LEU A 112 -39.68 -28.19 -38.42
N GLU A 113 -38.58 -28.89 -38.69
CA GLU A 113 -38.04 -29.05 -40.06
C GLU A 113 -38.31 -27.85 -40.98
N LYS A 114 -37.22 -27.29 -41.50
CA LYS A 114 -37.06 -26.33 -42.59
C LYS A 114 -37.09 -24.83 -42.29
N ASP A 115 -36.09 -24.22 -42.93
CA ASP A 115 -35.96 -22.84 -43.37
C ASP A 115 -35.35 -21.89 -42.33
N ALA A 116 -34.26 -21.16 -42.60
CA ALA A 116 -33.38 -21.05 -43.75
C ALA A 116 -32.22 -20.11 -43.32
N LEU A 117 -31.03 -20.30 -43.90
CA LEU A 117 -30.12 -19.22 -44.35
C LEU A 117 -29.80 -18.08 -43.34
N LYS A 118 -28.58 -17.88 -42.84
CA LYS A 118 -27.35 -17.55 -43.58
C LYS A 118 -26.19 -17.48 -42.56
N GLN A 119 -25.10 -18.22 -42.78
CA GLN A 119 -23.79 -17.72 -43.24
C GLN A 119 -23.05 -16.84 -42.20
N GLU A 120 -21.94 -17.33 -41.62
CA GLU A 120 -20.54 -17.18 -42.09
C GLU A 120 -19.89 -16.14 -41.14
N SER A 121 -18.77 -16.30 -40.43
CA SER A 121 -17.47 -16.92 -40.71
C SER A 121 -16.66 -16.97 -39.38
N LEU A 122 -15.78 -17.96 -39.20
CA LEU A 122 -14.63 -17.95 -38.24
C LEU A 122 -13.50 -17.03 -38.79
N PRO A 123 -12.23 -16.98 -38.29
CA PRO A 123 -11.53 -17.43 -37.06
C PRO A 123 -10.68 -16.26 -36.41
N GLY A 124 -9.99 -16.35 -35.27
CA GLY A 124 -8.68 -17.00 -35.04
C GLY A 124 -7.49 -16.03 -34.96
N THR A 125 -6.87 -15.95 -33.77
CA THR A 125 -5.43 -15.81 -33.44
C THR A 125 -4.52 -14.85 -34.22
N SER A 126 -3.89 -13.88 -33.52
CA SER A 126 -2.51 -13.44 -33.82
C SER A 126 -1.87 -12.72 -32.61
N ASN A 127 -0.84 -13.33 -32.03
CA ASN A 127 0.08 -12.70 -31.06
C ASN A 127 1.19 -11.99 -31.84
N MET A 128 1.50 -10.73 -31.48
CA MET A 128 2.70 -10.04 -31.95
C MET A 128 3.38 -9.31 -30.78
N ILE A 129 4.60 -9.74 -30.47
CA ILE A 129 5.60 -9.01 -29.66
C ILE A 129 6.53 -8.27 -30.63
N PRO A 130 6.83 -6.99 -30.39
CA PRO A 130 8.10 -6.37 -30.83
C PRO A 130 8.86 -5.85 -29.59
N GLY A 131 10.12 -6.18 -29.30
CA GLY A 131 11.31 -5.98 -30.14
C GLY A 131 12.00 -4.66 -29.75
N MET A 132 13.00 -4.70 -28.85
CA MET A 132 13.87 -3.56 -28.49
C MET A 132 15.19 -3.62 -29.28
N PRO A 133 15.75 -2.49 -29.75
CA PRO A 133 17.10 -2.44 -30.30
C PRO A 133 18.15 -2.04 -29.25
N GLN A 134 19.41 -2.40 -29.56
CA GLN A 134 20.64 -2.19 -28.79
C GLN A 134 20.97 -0.74 -28.45
#